data_AF-A0A0D6E2P9-F1
#
_entry.id   AF-A0A0D6E2P9-F1
#
_cell.length_a   1.000
_cell.length_b   1.000
_cell.length_c   1.000
_cell.angle_alpha   90.00
_cell.angle_beta   90.00
_cell.angle_gamma   90.00
#
_symmetry.space_group_name_H-M   'P 1'
#
loop_
_entity.id
_entity.type
_entity.pdbx_description
1 polymer ?
#
loop_
_entity_poly.entity_id
_entity_poly.type
_entity_poly.pdbx_seq_one_letter_code
_entity_poly.pdbx_strand_id
1 'polypeptide(L)'
;MIKATFMIRFRLKELLAEKGFQENRRVTIDEVSQATGIHRTTLSKIANQRGYNTGTENVDRLCDYFKCKVEDIIEHVPIPDKSEPTA
;
A
#
# COMPACT_ATOMS: atom_id res chain seq x y z
N MET A 1 -7.59 -4.13 -30.23
CA MET A 1 -7.82 -3.14 -29.17
C MET A 1 -7.23 -3.71 -27.89
N ILE A 2 -6.18 -3.10 -27.33
CA ILE A 2 -5.62 -3.55 -26.05
C ILE A 2 -6.61 -3.14 -24.96
N LYS A 3 -7.18 -4.10 -24.22
CA LYS A 3 -7.98 -3.79 -23.03
C LYS A 3 -7.02 -3.43 -21.92
N ALA A 4 -6.85 -2.14 -21.64
CA ALA A 4 -6.21 -1.71 -20.40
C ALA A 4 -7.08 -2.19 -19.22
N THR A 5 -6.52 -3.06 -18.38
CA THR A 5 -7.15 -3.41 -17.09
C THR A 5 -6.60 -2.43 -16.05
N PHE A 6 -7.39 -2.00 -15.08
CA PHE A 6 -6.93 -1.09 -14.03
C PHE A 6 -6.88 -1.80 -12.67
N MET A 7 -6.03 -1.33 -11.77
CA MET A 7 -6.01 -1.77 -10.37
C MET A 7 -5.77 -0.62 -9.40
N ILE A 8 -6.15 -0.85 -8.14
CA ILE A 8 -5.69 -0.03 -7.02
C ILE A 8 -4.31 -0.55 -6.59
N ARG A 9 -3.32 0.34 -6.62
CA ARG A 9 -1.99 0.16 -6.04
C ARG A 9 -1.97 0.76 -4.64
N PHE A 10 -1.38 0.04 -3.70
CA PHE A 10 -1.08 0.55 -2.36
C PHE A 10 0.37 1.02 -2.27
N ARG A 11 0.58 2.22 -1.72
CA ARG A 11 1.88 2.88 -1.54
C ARG A 11 2.46 2.67 -0.14
N LEU A 12 2.05 1.60 0.56
CA LEU A 12 2.41 1.37 1.96
C LEU A 12 3.93 1.33 2.21
N LYS A 13 4.72 0.76 1.30
CA LYS A 13 6.19 0.77 1.43
C LYS A 13 6.79 2.18 1.34
N GLU A 14 6.22 3.03 0.49
CA GLU A 14 6.67 4.41 0.32
C GLU A 14 6.37 5.21 1.59
N LEU A 15 5.17 5.04 2.15
CA LEU A 15 4.79 5.71 3.41
C LEU A 15 5.63 5.27 4.62
N LEU A 16 5.99 3.99 4.70
CA LEU A 16 6.91 3.50 5.74
C LEU A 16 8.30 4.13 5.61
N ALA A 17 8.82 4.24 4.39
CA ALA A 17 10.11 4.84 4.13
C ALA A 17 10.10 6.35 4.42
N GLU A 18 9.06 7.06 3.97
CA GLU A 18 8.87 8.49 4.19
C GLU A 18 8.79 8.81 5.69
N LYS A 19 7.93 8.10 6.43
CA LYS A 19 7.82 8.28 7.89
C LYS A 19 9.14 7.96 8.60
N GLY A 20 9.84 6.91 8.17
CA GLY A 20 11.13 6.57 8.73
C GLY A 20 12.22 7.61 8.48
N PHE A 21 12.21 8.22 7.29
CA PHE A 21 13.09 9.33 6.97
C PHE A 21 12.78 10.56 7.84
N GLN A 22 11.50 10.96 7.94
CA GLN A 22 11.05 12.10 8.75
C GLN A 22 11.36 11.94 10.24
N GLU A 23 11.25 10.73 10.77
CA GLU A 23 11.49 10.43 12.18
C GLU A 23 12.94 10.00 12.48
N ASN A 24 13.81 10.00 11.48
CA ASN A 24 15.20 9.53 11.57
C ASN A 24 15.34 8.14 12.25
N ARG A 25 14.44 7.21 11.90
CA ARG A 25 14.40 5.84 12.44
C ARG A 25 13.76 4.88 11.45
N ARG A 26 13.94 3.57 11.67
CA ARG A 26 13.23 2.57 10.88
C ARG A 26 11.80 2.39 11.39
N VAL A 27 10.81 2.61 10.54
CA VAL A 27 9.41 2.20 10.78
C VAL A 27 9.21 0.79 10.23
N THR A 28 8.62 -0.10 11.03
CA THR A 28 8.43 -1.50 10.66
C THR A 28 6.95 -1.84 10.50
N ILE A 29 6.64 -2.87 9.70
CA ILE A 29 5.27 -3.40 9.59
C ILE A 29 4.72 -3.83 10.96
N ASP A 30 5.59 -4.33 11.85
CA ASP A 30 5.19 -4.77 13.18
C ASP A 30 4.67 -3.60 14.03
N GLU A 31 5.40 -2.48 14.03
CA GLU A 31 4.96 -1.24 14.68
C GLU A 31 3.64 -0.72 14.12
N VAL A 32 3.49 -0.69 12.79
CA VAL A 32 2.22 -0.28 12.17
C VAL A 32 1.09 -1.22 12.59
N SER A 33 1.35 -2.52 12.70
CA SER A 33 0.38 -3.50 13.15
C SER A 33 -0.09 -3.20 14.57
N GLN A 34 0.83 -2.93 15.49
CA GLN A 34 0.51 -2.56 16.87
C GLN A 34 -0.25 -1.23 16.96
N ALA A 35 0.16 -0.21 16.19
CA ALA A 35 -0.44 1.11 16.25
C ALA A 35 -1.83 1.19 15.60
N THR A 36 -2.07 0.44 14.52
CA THR A 36 -3.33 0.48 13.75
C THR A 36 -4.31 -0.63 14.14
N GLY A 37 -3.84 -1.64 14.87
CA GLY A 37 -4.59 -2.88 15.10
C GLY A 37 -4.83 -3.72 13.84
N ILE A 38 -4.20 -3.38 12.70
CA ILE A 38 -4.29 -4.18 11.47
C ILE A 38 -3.31 -5.34 11.59
N HIS A 39 -3.77 -6.57 11.29
CA HIS A 39 -2.90 -7.74 11.35
C HIS A 39 -1.67 -7.62 10.44
N ARG A 40 -0.50 -8.04 10.94
CA ARG A 40 0.78 -8.03 10.21
C ARG A 40 0.70 -8.72 8.84
N THR A 41 -0.05 -9.82 8.74
CA THR A 41 -0.28 -10.56 7.50
C THR A 41 -1.07 -9.74 6.47
N THR A 42 -2.07 -8.97 6.91
CA THR A 42 -2.84 -8.04 6.07
C THR A 42 -1.95 -6.90 5.57
N LEU A 43 -1.19 -6.25 6.45
CA LEU A 43 -0.23 -5.21 6.06
C LEU A 43 0.82 -5.72 5.06
N SER A 44 1.31 -6.96 5.26
CA SER A 44 2.23 -7.60 4.33
C SER A 44 1.60 -7.79 2.94
N LYS A 45 0.34 -8.22 2.86
CA LYS A 45 -0.39 -8.34 1.59
C LYS A 45 -0.60 -6.97 0.94
N ILE A 46 -1.04 -5.97 1.69
CA ILE A 46 -1.17 -4.58 1.20
C ILE A 46 0.16 -4.07 0.62
N ALA A 47 1.29 -4.32 1.29
CA ALA A 47 2.59 -3.84 0.87
C ALA A 47 3.20 -4.59 -0.34
N ASN A 48 2.83 -5.84 -0.57
CA ASN A 48 3.55 -6.73 -1.50
C ASN A 48 2.69 -7.32 -2.63
N GLN A 49 1.39 -7.48 -2.41
CA GLN A 49 0.50 -8.12 -3.36
C GLN A 49 -0.20 -7.07 -4.23
N ARG A 50 0.11 -7.09 -5.54
CA ARG A 50 -0.56 -6.24 -6.54
C ARG A 50 -2.05 -6.58 -6.62
N GLY A 51 -2.91 -5.56 -6.66
CA GLY A 51 -4.36 -5.71 -6.77
C GLY A 51 -4.99 -6.40 -5.56
N TYR A 52 -4.34 -6.38 -4.39
CA TYR A 52 -4.93 -6.92 -3.17
C TYR A 52 -6.22 -6.15 -2.80
N ASN A 53 -7.29 -6.88 -2.50
CA ASN A 53 -8.51 -6.29 -2.00
C ASN A 53 -8.43 -6.16 -0.47
N THR A 54 -8.63 -4.95 0.03
CA THR A 54 -8.72 -4.62 1.45
C THR A 54 -9.94 -3.74 1.70
N GLY A 55 -10.51 -3.81 2.91
CA GLY A 55 -11.61 -2.96 3.30
C GLY A 55 -11.18 -1.49 3.48
N THR A 56 -12.12 -0.57 3.30
CA THR A 56 -11.91 0.87 3.51
C THR A 56 -11.51 1.20 4.96
N GLU A 57 -11.93 0.40 5.94
CA GLU A 57 -11.51 0.53 7.34
C GLU A 57 -9.98 0.41 7.52
N ASN A 58 -9.34 -0.50 6.77
CA ASN A 58 -7.87 -0.61 6.82
C ASN A 58 -7.21 0.62 6.21
N VAL A 59 -7.80 1.20 5.16
CA VAL A 59 -7.29 2.43 4.55
C VAL A 59 -7.45 3.60 5.50
N ASP A 60 -8.60 3.75 6.15
CA ASP A 60 -8.89 4.78 7.15
C ASP A 60 -7.89 4.76 8.32
N ARG A 61 -7.66 3.58 8.92
CA ARG A 61 -6.67 3.41 9.99
C ARG A 61 -5.24 3.73 9.55
N LEU A 62 -4.89 3.43 8.30
CA LEU A 62 -3.59 3.81 7.75
C LEU A 62 -3.50 5.33 7.51
N CYS A 63 -4.57 5.97 7.02
CA CYS A 63 -4.63 7.44 6.90
C CYS A 63 -4.40 8.08 8.26
N ASP A 64 -5.06 7.58 9.30
CA ASP A 64 -4.93 8.12 10.65
C ASP A 64 -3.53 7.90 11.24
N TYR A 65 -2.90 6.73 11.02
CA TYR A 65 -1.54 6.46 11.48
C TYR A 65 -0.48 7.32 10.77
N PHE A 66 -0.58 7.46 9.45
CA PHE A 66 0.37 8.25 8.65
C PHE A 66 0.03 9.74 8.62
N LYS A 67 -1.14 10.16 9.14
CA LYS A 67 -1.66 11.53 9.08
C LYS A 67 -1.62 12.09 7.65
N CYS A 68 -2.06 11.27 6.70
CA CYS A 68 -2.03 11.58 5.28
C CYS A 68 -3.44 11.48 4.65
N LYS A 69 -3.56 11.90 3.39
CA LYS A 69 -4.80 11.75 2.65
C LYS A 69 -4.90 10.37 2.02
N VAL A 70 -6.10 9.99 1.61
CA VAL A 70 -6.35 8.68 1.00
C VAL A 70 -5.53 8.46 -0.28
N GLU A 71 -5.35 9.50 -1.09
CA GLU A 71 -4.53 9.48 -2.31
C GLU A 71 -3.03 9.24 -2.07
N ASP A 72 -2.55 9.45 -0.83
CA ASP A 72 -1.17 9.13 -0.48
C ASP A 72 -0.98 7.62 -0.26
N ILE A 73 -2.05 6.90 0.09
CA ILE A 73 -2.05 5.46 0.34
C ILE A 73 -2.40 4.67 -0.92
N ILE A 74 -3.42 5.12 -1.66
CA ILE A 74 -3.96 4.39 -2.81
C ILE A 74 -3.85 5.20 -4.11
N GLU A 75 -3.50 4.49 -5.17
CA GLU A 75 -3.37 5.05 -6.51
C GLU A 75 -4.09 4.14 -7.51
N HIS A 76 -4.88 4.73 -8.42
CA HIS A 76 -5.50 4.00 -9.52
C HIS A 76 -4.52 3.94 -10.70
N VAL A 77 -4.06 2.75 -11.05
CA VAL A 77 -3.00 2.55 -12.06
C VAL A 77 -3.47 1.64 -13.21
N PRO A 78 -3.04 1.92 -14.45
CA PRO A 78 -3.24 1.00 -15.56
C PRO A 78 -2.32 -0.23 -15.42
N ILE A 79 -2.84 -1.39 -15.80
CA ILE A 79 -2.12 -2.65 -15.87
C ILE A 79 -1.76 -2.88 -17.35
N PRO A 80 -0.47 -2.89 -17.72
CA PRO A 80 -0.06 -3.35 -19.04
C PRO A 80 -0.39 -4.84 -19.19
N ASP A 81 -0.95 -5.22 -20.33
CA ASP A 81 -1.33 -6.61 -20.63
C ASP A 81 -0.08 -7.52 -20.56
N LYS A 82 -0.21 -8.67 -19.90
CA LYS A 82 0.90 -9.61 -19.63
C LYS A 82 1.25 -10.48 -20.86
N SER A 83 0.98 -10.01 -22.08
CA SER A 83 1.34 -10.73 -23.31
C SER A 83 2.80 -10.54 -23.73
N GLU A 84 3.61 -9.76 -23.01
CA GLU A 84 5.06 -9.68 -23.27
C GLU A 84 5.81 -10.62 -22.31
N PRO A 85 6.51 -11.65 -22.82
CA PRO A 85 7.49 -12.37 -22.03
C PRO A 85 8.57 -11.38 -21.61
N THR A 86 8.83 -11.29 -20.31
CA THR A 86 10.06 -10.66 -19.81
C THR A 86 11.24 -11.39 -20.45
N ALA A 87 11.87 -10.75 -21.43
CA ALA A 87 13.12 -11.18 -22.03
C ALA A 87 14.28 -11.05 -21.03
#